data_AF-A0A351K1G7-F1
#
_entry.id   AF-A0A351K1G7-F1
#
_cell.length_a   1.000
_cell.length_b   1.000
_cell.length_c   1.000
_cell.angle_alpha   90.00
_cell.angle_beta   90.00
_cell.angle_gamma   90.00
#
_symmetry.space_group_name_H-M   'P 1'
#
loop_
_entity.id
_entity.type
_entity.pdbx_description
1 polymer ?
#
loop_
_entity_poly.entity_id
_entity_poly.type
_entity_poly.pdbx_seq_one_letter_code
_entity_poly.pdbx_strand_id
1 'polypeptide(L)'
;MAYPQKLLNPREETIVDLHPHWWFFVKEALFLIISLALAIVVALTAGDGSIAGVLTWITIVMVTFASLRFALRWVSWVTTYFVVTTDRVIF
;
A
#
# COMPACT_ATOMS: atom_id res chain seq x y z
N MET A 1 -11.38 8.91 4.96
CA MET A 1 -12.12 10.18 4.81
C MET A 1 -13.59 9.83 4.62
N ALA A 2 -14.52 10.62 5.14
CA ALA A 2 -15.95 10.38 4.96
C ALA A 2 -16.36 10.53 3.48
N TYR A 3 -17.34 9.76 3.03
CA TYR A 3 -17.85 9.80 1.66
C TYR A 3 -18.36 11.21 1.29
N PRO A 4 -18.01 11.76 0.11
CA PRO A 4 -18.40 13.12 -0.26
C PRO A 4 -19.92 13.26 -0.41
N GLN A 5 -20.55 14.08 0.43
CA GLN A 5 -22.01 14.25 0.40
C GLN A 5 -22.54 14.84 -0.92
N LYS A 6 -21.71 15.51 -1.70
CA LYS A 6 -22.06 16.00 -3.04
C LYS A 6 -22.40 14.89 -4.06
N LEU A 7 -22.08 13.64 -3.76
CA LEU A 7 -22.39 12.47 -4.60
C LEU A 7 -23.72 11.81 -4.21
N LEU A 8 -24.36 12.26 -3.12
CA LEU A 8 -25.65 11.75 -2.65
C LEU A 8 -26.80 12.42 -3.39
N ASN A 9 -27.87 11.67 -3.64
CA ASN A 9 -29.11 12.18 -4.17
C ASN A 9 -29.84 13.06 -3.13
N PRO A 10 -30.81 13.91 -3.55
CA PRO A 10 -31.61 14.69 -2.63
C PRO A 10 -32.39 13.79 -1.65
N ARG A 11 -32.13 13.95 -0.34
CA ARG A 11 -32.66 13.15 0.79
C ARG A 11 -32.02 11.76 1.00
N GLU A 12 -30.89 11.46 0.34
CA GLU A 12 -30.11 10.26 0.59
C GLU A 12 -29.12 10.52 1.74
N GLU A 13 -29.17 9.72 2.80
CA GLU A 13 -28.28 9.83 3.96
C GLU A 13 -27.33 8.63 4.06
N THR A 14 -26.08 8.88 4.48
CA THR A 14 -25.10 7.83 4.75
C THR A 14 -25.32 7.25 6.14
N ILE A 15 -25.69 5.97 6.22
CA ILE A 15 -25.93 5.28 7.50
C ILE A 15 -24.61 4.74 8.04
N VAL A 16 -23.80 4.14 7.16
CA VAL A 16 -22.52 3.54 7.54
C VAL A 16 -21.49 3.81 6.46
N ASP A 17 -20.33 4.32 6.86
CA ASP A 17 -19.16 4.52 6.01
C ASP A 17 -18.03 3.64 6.57
N LEU A 18 -17.72 2.54 5.89
CA LEU A 18 -16.58 1.71 6.19
C LEU A 18 -15.47 2.01 5.19
N HIS A 19 -14.32 2.34 5.75
CA HIS A 19 -13.06 2.35 5.02
C HIS A 19 -12.23 1.13 5.44
N PRO A 20 -11.44 0.52 4.54
CA PRO A 20 -10.60 -0.60 4.92
C PRO A 20 -9.67 -0.19 6.07
N HIS A 21 -9.58 -1.02 7.10
CA HIS A 21 -8.70 -0.73 8.23
C HIS A 21 -7.24 -0.67 7.77
N TRP A 22 -6.42 0.19 8.40
CA TRP A 22 -5.00 0.36 8.05
C TRP A 22 -4.21 -0.97 8.11
N TRP A 23 -4.72 -1.96 8.86
CA TRP A 23 -4.15 -3.30 8.91
C TRP A 23 -4.06 -4.00 7.55
N PHE A 24 -4.88 -3.58 6.58
CA PHE A 24 -4.82 -4.05 5.20
C PHE A 24 -3.44 -3.82 4.54
N PHE A 25 -2.68 -2.84 5.02
CA PHE A 25 -1.34 -2.53 4.53
C PHE A 25 -0.22 -3.37 5.13
N VAL A 26 -0.46 -4.03 6.27
CA VAL A 26 0.60 -4.61 7.09
C VAL A 26 1.47 -5.58 6.30
N LYS A 27 0.86 -6.40 5.43
CA LYS A 27 1.60 -7.35 4.57
C LYS A 27 2.56 -6.63 3.61
N GLU A 28 2.11 -5.56 2.96
CA GLU A 28 2.93 -4.83 1.99
C GLU A 28 3.97 -3.96 2.68
N ALA A 29 3.59 -3.30 3.77
CA ALA A 29 4.50 -2.53 4.60
C ALA A 29 5.62 -3.41 5.16
N LEU A 30 5.28 -4.60 5.66
CA LEU A 30 6.26 -5.55 6.17
C LEU A 30 7.21 -6.04 5.06
N PHE A 31 6.69 -6.32 3.87
CA PHE A 31 7.53 -6.70 2.73
C PHE A 31 8.51 -5.60 2.33
N LEU A 32 8.06 -4.34 2.33
CA LEU A 32 8.93 -3.18 2.07
C LEU A 32 10.00 -3.01 3.16
N ILE A 33 9.62 -3.12 4.44
CA ILE A 33 10.54 -3.02 5.57
C ILE A 33 11.61 -4.13 5.50
N ILE A 34 11.22 -5.37 5.23
CA ILE A 34 12.16 -6.50 5.07
C ILE A 34 13.09 -6.24 3.88
N SER A 35 12.55 -5.72 2.77
CA SER A 35 13.35 -5.42 1.58
C SER A 35 14.41 -4.35 1.85
N LEU A 36 14.03 -3.30 2.57
CA LEU A 36 14.94 -2.23 3.00
C LEU A 36 16.00 -2.74 3.98
N ALA A 37 15.60 -3.55 4.96
CA ALA A 37 16.53 -4.16 5.91
C ALA A 37 17.58 -5.00 5.19
N LEU A 38 17.17 -5.81 4.21
CA LEU A 38 18.11 -6.60 3.40
C LEU A 38 19.04 -5.73 2.57
N ALA A 39 18.52 -4.65 1.97
CA ALA A 39 19.34 -3.70 1.21
C ALA A 39 20.41 -3.04 2.09
N ILE A 40 20.07 -2.67 3.34
CA ILE A 40 21.03 -2.12 4.31
C ILE A 40 22.09 -3.17 4.67
N VAL A 41 21.68 -4.41 4.97
CA VAL A 41 22.63 -5.48 5.29
C VAL A 41 23.59 -5.73 4.14
N VAL A 42 23.09 -5.80 2.90
CA VAL A 42 23.94 -5.95 1.71
C VAL A 42 24.87 -4.76 1.56
N ALA A 43 24.39 -3.53 1.71
CA ALA A 43 25.23 -2.33 1.60
C ALA A 43 26.35 -2.27 2.65
N LEU A 44 26.13 -2.81 3.86
CA LEU A 44 27.13 -2.82 4.94
C LEU A 44 28.11 -4.00 4.86
N THR A 45 27.73 -5.10 4.21
CA THR A 45 28.50 -6.36 4.20
C THR A 45 29.11 -6.71 2.85
N ALA A 46 28.65 -6.07 1.78
CA ALA A 46 29.19 -6.26 0.44
C ALA A 46 30.60 -5.66 0.35
N GLY A 47 31.62 -6.52 0.30
CA GLY A 47 32.99 -6.13 -0.05
C GLY A 47 33.18 -5.91 -1.56
N ASP A 48 34.41 -5.65 -1.99
CA ASP A 48 34.71 -5.44 -3.41
C ASP A 48 34.80 -6.77 -4.17
N GLY A 49 33.83 -7.03 -5.07
CA GLY A 49 33.82 -8.21 -5.92
C GLY A 49 32.58 -8.32 -6.81
N SER A 50 32.66 -9.18 -7.84
CA SER A 50 31.56 -9.39 -8.79
C SER A 50 30.27 -9.88 -8.11
N ILE A 51 30.38 -10.64 -7.02
CA ILE A 51 29.23 -11.17 -6.27
C ILE A 51 28.51 -10.06 -5.51
N ALA A 52 29.27 -9.14 -4.90
CA ALA A 52 28.73 -7.97 -4.23
C ALA A 52 27.94 -7.09 -5.20
N GLY A 53 28.48 -6.82 -6.39
CA GLY A 53 27.77 -6.05 -7.42
C GLY A 53 26.43 -6.68 -7.82
N VAL A 54 26.38 -8.00 -7.99
CA VAL A 54 25.13 -8.72 -8.31
C VAL A 54 24.13 -8.62 -7.15
N LEU A 55 24.57 -8.82 -5.90
CA LEU A 55 23.72 -8.70 -4.71
C LEU A 55 23.12 -7.30 -4.57
N THR A 56 23.90 -6.25 -4.84
CA THR A 56 23.44 -4.85 -4.83
C THR A 56 22.34 -4.63 -5.86
N TRP A 57 22.51 -5.10 -7.10
CA TRP A 57 21.48 -4.98 -8.13
C TRP A 57 20.20 -5.73 -7.77
N ILE A 58 20.31 -6.94 -7.21
CA ILE A 58 19.15 -7.71 -6.74
C ILE A 58 18.38 -6.95 -5.66
N THR A 59 19.09 -6.39 -4.68
CA THR A 59 18.44 -5.63 -3.60
C THR A 59 17.77 -4.35 -4.10
N ILE A 60 18.37 -3.64 -5.07
CA ILE A 60 17.75 -2.48 -5.72
C ILE A 60 16.44 -2.86 -6.42
N VAL A 61 16.45 -3.92 -7.22
CA VAL A 61 15.25 -4.39 -7.93
C VAL A 61 14.17 -4.80 -6.92
N MET A 62 14.56 -5.50 -5.87
CA MET A 62 13.64 -5.95 -4.82
C MET A 62 12.98 -4.77 -4.09
N VAL A 63 13.74 -3.75 -3.68
CA VAL A 63 13.21 -2.55 -3.02
C VAL A 63 12.30 -1.77 -3.97
N THR A 64 12.67 -1.64 -5.24
CA THR A 64 11.86 -0.96 -6.26
C THR A 64 10.53 -1.67 -6.45
N PHE A 65 10.56 -3.00 -6.57
CA PHE A 65 9.35 -3.82 -6.70
C PHE A 65 8.46 -3.73 -5.45
N ALA A 66 9.05 -3.81 -4.26
CA ALA A 66 8.32 -3.66 -3.00
C ALA A 66 7.64 -2.28 -2.90
N SER A 67 8.36 -1.23 -3.30
CA SER A 67 7.85 0.14 -3.27
C SER A 67 6.69 0.34 -4.26
N LEU A 68 6.82 -0.18 -5.48
CA LEU A 68 5.75 -0.14 -6.48
C LEU A 68 4.50 -0.86 -5.96
N ARG A 69 4.68 -2.05 -5.39
CA ARG A 69 3.56 -2.84 -4.86
C ARG A 69 2.88 -2.15 -3.67
N PHE A 70 3.65 -1.52 -2.79
CA PHE A 70 3.12 -0.70 -1.70
C PHE A 70 2.33 0.50 -2.25
N ALA A 71 2.86 1.21 -3.26
CA ALA A 71 2.17 2.33 -3.89
C ALA A 71 0.86 1.91 -4.57
N LEU A 72 0.85 0.79 -5.31
CA LEU A 72 -0.38 0.25 -5.90
C LEU A 72 -1.42 -0.08 -4.83
N ARG A 73 -0.99 -0.71 -3.73
CA ARG A 73 -1.88 -1.02 -2.60
C ARG A 73 -2.41 0.26 -1.94
N TRP A 74 -1.56 1.27 -1.78
CA TRP A 74 -1.93 2.58 -1.26
C TRP A 74 -3.02 3.23 -2.10
N VAL A 75 -2.86 3.22 -3.43
CA VAL A 75 -3.89 3.72 -4.34
C VAL A 75 -5.21 2.96 -4.14
N SER A 76 -5.18 1.62 -4.13
CA SER A 76 -6.39 0.83 -3.93
C SER A 76 -7.09 1.14 -2.61
N TRP A 77 -6.35 1.34 -1.52
CA TRP A 77 -6.93 1.67 -0.23
C TRP A 77 -7.62 3.03 -0.24
N VAL A 78 -6.96 4.06 -0.78
CA VAL A 78 -7.55 5.41 -0.87
C VAL A 78 -8.81 5.40 -1.75
N THR A 79 -8.88 4.55 -2.78
CA THR A 79 -10.01 4.50 -3.71
C THR A 79 -11.11 3.51 -3.32
N THR A 80 -10.92 2.69 -2.28
CA THR A 80 -11.95 1.72 -1.86
C THR A 80 -12.87 2.36 -0.83
N TYR A 81 -14.15 2.46 -1.17
CA TYR A 81 -15.19 2.99 -0.30
C TYR A 81 -16.28 1.94 -0.16
N PHE A 82 -16.66 1.61 1.08
CA PHE A 82 -17.83 0.81 1.33
C PHE A 82 -18.84 1.64 2.09
N VAL A 83 -19.85 2.15 1.37
CA VAL A 83 -20.81 3.11 1.91
C VAL A 83 -22.21 2.55 1.77
N VAL A 84 -22.91 2.44 2.90
CA VAL A 84 -24.31 2.05 2.95
C VAL A 84 -25.15 3.31 3.17
N THR A 85 -26.03 3.60 2.22
CA THR A 85 -26.99 4.70 2.28
C THR A 85 -28.40 4.17 2.53
N THR A 86 -29.36 5.06 2.76
CA THR A 86 -30.78 4.70 2.90
C THR A 86 -31.34 3.97 1.66
N ASP A 87 -30.84 4.31 0.47
CA ASP A 87 -31.42 3.85 -0.80
C ASP A 87 -30.60 2.74 -1.49
N ARG A 88 -29.28 2.72 -1.29
CA ARG A 88 -28.35 1.83 -2.02
C ARG A 88 -27.01 1.58 -1.30
N VAL A 89 -26.27 0.60 -1.81
CA VAL A 89 -24.90 0.27 -1.38
C VAL A 89 -23.90 0.67 -2.47
N ILE A 90 -22.80 1.31 -2.06
CA ILE A 90 -21.71 1.77 -2.93
C ILE A 90 -20.44 0.99 -2.54
N PHE A 91 -19.80 0.35 -3.52
CA PHE A 91 -18.59 -0.48 -3.35
C PHE A 91 -17.64 -0.36 -4.55
#